data_AF-K1YD36-F1
#
_entry.id   AF-K1YD36-F1
#
_cell.length_a   1.000
_cell.length_b   1.000
_cell.length_c   1.000
_cell.angle_alpha   90.00
_cell.angle_beta   90.00
_cell.angle_gamma   90.00
#
_symmetry.space_group_name_H-M   'P 1'
#
loop_
_entity.id
_entity.type
_entity.pdbx_description
1 polymer ?
#
loop_
_entity_poly.entity_id
_entity_poly.type
_entity_poly.pdbx_seq_one_letter_code
_entity_poly.pdbx_strand_id
1 'polypeptide(L)' 'LGRFPNGILPLFVTEAKGRRVGIVVDRFLGQHELFVKPFGRPLCKMAGLAGGATLGDGEIVTILDLAGLL' A
#
# COMPACT_ATOMS: atom_id res chain seq x y z
N LEU A 1 14.59 -4.95 10.49
CA LEU A 1 14.53 -3.77 9.59
C LEU A 1 15.46 -4.05 8.43
N GLY A 2 14.94 -4.12 7.21
CA GLY A 2 15.66 -4.59 6.02
C GLY A 2 16.94 -3.79 5.78
N ARG A 3 17.98 -4.45 5.24
CA ARG A 3 19.23 -3.80 4.87
C ARG A 3 18.97 -2.84 3.69
N PHE A 4 19.11 -1.54 3.92
CA PHE A 4 19.05 -0.52 2.86
C PHE A 4 20.40 -0.44 2.17
N PRO A 5 20.54 -0.84 0.89
CA PRO A 5 21.85 -1.12 0.29
C PRO A 5 22.77 0.11 0.16
N ASN A 6 22.22 1.33 0.23
CA ASN A 6 22.95 2.58 -0.09
C ASN A 6 22.74 3.70 0.96
N GLY A 7 22.14 3.41 2.12
CA GLY A 7 21.76 4.44 3.11
C GLY A 7 20.61 5.37 2.69
N ILE A 8 20.11 5.25 1.45
CA ILE A 8 18.92 5.95 0.96
C ILE A 8 17.70 5.08 1.24
N LEU A 9 16.67 5.69 1.83
CA LEU A 9 15.44 5.03 2.26
C LEU A 9 14.25 5.71 1.58
N PRO A 10 13.63 5.09 0.55
CA PRO A 10 12.51 5.71 -0.13
C PRO A 10 11.30 5.79 0.80
N LEU A 11 10.70 6.98 0.85
CA LEU A 11 9.64 7.32 1.78
C LEU A 11 8.46 7.93 1.01
N PHE A 12 7.30 7.29 1.07
CA PHE A 12 6.04 7.88 0.60
C PHE A 12 5.45 8.74 1.71
N VAL A 13 5.39 10.05 1.51
CA VAL A 13 4.87 10.99 2.50
C VAL A 13 3.44 11.36 2.14
N THR A 14 2.52 11.23 3.09
CA THR A 14 1.10 11.54 2.90
C THR A 14 0.46 12.03 4.21
N GLU A 15 -0.82 12.36 4.18
CA GLU A 15 -1.63 12.66 5.35
C GLU A 15 -2.67 11.56 5.56
N ALA A 16 -2.82 11.11 6.81
CA ALA A 16 -3.89 10.21 7.22
C ALA A 16 -4.37 10.61 8.62
N LYS A 17 -5.69 10.67 8.82
CA LYS A 17 -6.31 11.10 10.09
C LYS A 17 -5.77 12.45 10.62
N GLY A 18 -5.52 13.42 9.73
CA GLY A 18 -4.99 14.74 10.11
C GLY A 18 -3.53 14.74 10.55
N ARG A 19 -2.80 13.64 10.34
CA ARG A 19 -1.38 13.50 10.70
C ARG A 19 -0.55 13.25 9.44
N ARG A 20 0.62 13.90 9.35
CA ARG A 20 1.62 13.58 8.32
C ARG A 20 2.29 12.25 8.65
N VAL A 21 2.34 11.35 7.68
CA VAL A 21 2.84 9.98 7.80
C VAL A 21 3.87 9.73 6.70
N GLY A 22 4.95 9.01 7.04
CA GLY A 22 5.93 8.51 6.08
C GLY A 22 5.89 6.99 6.03
N ILE A 23 5.71 6.42 4.85
CA ILE A 23 5.73 4.97 4.61
C ILE A 23 7.04 4.60 3.95
N VAL A 24 7.83 3.78 4.62
CA VAL A 24 9.06 3.23 4.06
C VAL A 24 8.69 2.16 3.06
N VAL A 25 9.22 2.25 1.84
CA VAL A 25 8.98 1.28 0.76
C VAL A 25 10.32 0.77 0.23
N ASP A 26 10.30 -0.37 -0.46
CA ASP A 26 11.50 -0.87 -1.14
C ASP A 26 11.81 -0.04 -2.39
N ARG A 27 10.78 0.31 -3.16
CA ARG A 27 10.88 1.10 -4.40
C ARG A 27 9.54 1.70 -4.81
N PHE A 28 9.58 2.75 -5.62
CA PHE A 28 8.40 3.27 -6.31
C PHE A 28 8.24 2.61 -7.68
N LEU A 29 7.04 2.10 -7.96
CA LEU A 29 6.70 1.50 -9.27
C LEU A 29 6.05 2.50 -10.24
N GLY A 30 5.77 3.73 -9.79
CA GLY A 30 5.02 4.72 -10.55
C GLY A 30 3.52 4.74 -10.20
N GLN A 31 2.75 5.47 -10.99
CA GLN A 31 1.29 5.60 -10.82
C GLN A 31 0.57 4.66 -11.78
N HIS A 32 -0.43 3.95 -11.26
CA HIS A 32 -1.28 3.05 -12.05
C HIS A 32 -2.75 3.38 -11.78
N GLU A 33 -3.57 3.36 -12.83
CA GLU A 33 -5.03 3.39 -12.71
C GLU A 33 -5.54 1.96 -12.62
N LEU A 34 -6.20 1.62 -11.52
CA LEU A 34 -6.61 0.25 -11.21
C LEU A 34 -8.07 0.21 -10.77
N PHE A 35 -8.75 -0.88 -11.11
CA PHE A 35 -10.09 -1.17 -10.59
C PHE A 35 -9.98 -1.98 -9.30
N VAL A 36 -10.31 -1.37 -8.17
CA VAL A 36 -10.21 -2.02 -6.86
C VAL A 36 -11.40 -2.93 -6.61
N LYS A 37 -11.14 -4.17 -6.26
CA LYS A 37 -12.13 -5.15 -5.82
C LYS A 37 -12.00 -5.34 -4.30
N PRO A 38 -13.05 -5.08 -3.51
CA PRO A 38 -13.03 -5.38 -2.08
C PRO A 38 -12.78 -6.87 -1.85
N PHE A 39 -12.01 -7.20 -0.82
CA PHE A 39 -11.83 -8.61 -0.47
C PHE A 39 -13.11 -9.18 0.16
N GLY A 40 -13.35 -10.46 -0.09
CA GLY A 40 -14.37 -11.24 0.62
C GLY A 40 -13.91 -11.66 2.02
N ARG A 41 -14.79 -12.36 2.75
CA ARG A 41 -14.41 -12.97 4.04
C ARG A 41 -13.34 -14.06 3.82
N PRO A 42 -12.33 -14.19 4.71
CA PRO A 42 -12.13 -13.44 5.96
C PRO A 42 -11.33 -12.12 5.79
N LEU A 43 -10.72 -11.92 4.63
CA LEU A 43 -9.79 -10.83 4.35
C LEU A 43 -10.43 -9.43 4.42
N CYS A 44 -11.76 -9.34 4.26
CA CYS A 44 -12.51 -8.10 4.45
C CYS A 44 -12.38 -7.48 5.87
N LYS A 45 -11.83 -8.21 6.85
CA LYS A 45 -11.60 -7.73 8.21
C LYS A 45 -10.13 -7.37 8.48
N MET A 46 -9.25 -7.51 7.51
CA MET A 46 -7.84 -7.26 7.73
C MET A 46 -7.57 -5.76 7.82
N ALA A 47 -7.07 -5.32 8.96
CA ALA A 47 -6.75 -3.92 9.19
C ALA A 47 -5.73 -3.41 8.18
N GLY A 48 -5.94 -2.19 7.70
CA GLY A 48 -5.04 -1.52 6.76
C GLY A 48 -5.20 -1.93 5.30
N LEU A 49 -6.19 -2.76 4.92
CA LEU A 49 -6.44 -3.10 3.52
C LEU A 49 -7.83 -2.67 3.05
N ALA A 50 -7.89 -2.00 1.90
CA ALA A 50 -9.13 -1.65 1.23
C ALA A 50 -9.62 -2.77 0.28
N GLY A 51 -8.70 -3.52 -0.32
CA GLY A 51 -9.01 -4.50 -1.35
C GLY A 51 -7.80 -4.86 -2.19
N GLY A 52 -8.04 -5.50 -3.33
CA GLY A 52 -7.00 -5.86 -4.29
C GLY A 52 -7.38 -5.49 -5.73
N ALA A 53 -6.39 -5.44 -6.59
CA ALA A 53 -6.55 -5.25 -8.03
C ALA A 53 -5.66 -6.23 -8.78
N THR A 54 -6.10 -6.62 -9.97
CA THR A 54 -5.31 -7.46 -10.88
C THR A 54 -4.65 -6.55 -11.91
N LEU A 55 -3.34 -6.65 -12.05
CA LEU A 55 -2.56 -5.96 -13.09
C LEU A 55 -2.75 -6.66 -14.44
N GLY A 56 -2.30 -6.03 -15.53
CA GLY A 56 -2.45 -6.58 -16.89
C GLY A 56 -1.72 -7.91 -17.14
N ASP A 57 -0.69 -8.20 -16.34
CA ASP A 57 0.07 -9.44 -16.35
C ASP A 57 -0.48 -10.51 -15.39
N GLY A 58 -1.59 -10.22 -14.71
CA GLY A 58 -2.23 -11.12 -13.75
C GLY A 58 -1.71 -11.02 -12.33
N GLU A 59 -0.70 -10.19 -12.03
CA GLU A 59 -0.25 -9.97 -10.66
C GLU A 59 -1.37 -9.33 -9.83
N ILE A 60 -1.54 -9.79 -8.58
CA ILE A 60 -2.49 -9.21 -7.64
C ILE A 60 -1.76 -8.22 -6.75
N VAL A 61 -2.15 -6.95 -6.85
CA VAL A 61 -1.69 -5.90 -5.94
C VAL A 61 -2.74 -5.60 -4.90
N THR A 62 -2.30 -5.17 -3.73
CA THR A 62 -3.17 -4.84 -2.61
C THR A 62 -3.23 -3.33 -2.42
N ILE A 63 -4.42 -2.82 -2.11
CA ILE A 63 -4.64 -1.40 -1.82
C ILE A 63 -4.60 -1.19 -0.31
N LEU A 64 -3.62 -0.39 0.13
CA LEU A 64 -3.42 -0.03 1.52
C LEU A 64 -4.42 1.06 1.94
N ASP A 65 -5.18 0.80 2.99
CA ASP A 65 -6.02 1.79 3.67
C ASP A 65 -5.26 2.36 4.89
N LEU A 66 -4.71 3.56 4.73
CA LEU A 66 -3.95 4.21 5.80
C LEU A 66 -4.80 4.66 6.98
N ALA A 67 -6.07 5.00 6.74
CA ALA A 67 -6.97 5.38 7.82
C ALA A 67 -7.39 4.15 8.64
N GLY A 68 -7.57 2.99 7.99
CA GLY A 68 -7.82 1.72 8.67
C GLY A 68 -6.57 1.13 9.36
N LEU A 69 -5.37 1.52 8.94
CA LEU A 69 -4.11 1.05 9.51
C LEU A 69 -3.67 1.82 10.78
N LEU A 70 -3.91 3.13 10.81
CA LEU A 70 -3.51 4.04 11.90
C LEU A 70 -4.62 4.27 12.90
#